data_AF-A0AA35RWW5-F1
#
_entry.id   AF-A0AA35RWW5-F1
#
_cell.length_a   1.000
_cell.length_b   1.000
_cell.length_c   1.000
_cell.angle_alpha   90.00
_cell.angle_beta   90.00
_cell.angle_gamma   90.00
#
_symmetry.space_group_name_H-M   'P 1'
#
loop_
_entity.id
_entity.type
_entity.pdbx_description
1 polymer ?
#
loop_
_entity_poly.entity_id
_entity_poly.type
_entity_poly.pdbx_seq_one_letter_code
_entity_poly.pdbx_strand_id
1 'polypeptide(L)'
;MYCSEHRFAPPPPPSLPTPLPSDQFTQGLDMSMKGYVAPDGMMGFHATPLPIPNPQPFPPQQWADVSSLFTPPQTLLHPSQSAPNFQTNPPQHQAVQANPLAPPPALLPEGERCIYPMCNKRRYKEDDGKMHNFCGRYHATEYKKLKGESFPPEMKCKTPGCTRQKRARDEGGGYYDYCGRSCRDGSFRTKPAGIIHVHHKFFSAAGEKCSLPGCDKPRFVDPASGRVHDYCGITHANQATIQSGGVSQVCSVRLLSPGEQGPVQSHFSSQWAKGKGACPTITCAFEITNQQLETRWNTYKQSLPRGSQCVEKYYHGTKLKCDIVNAGNPCNDNDCGICGISKFGMFRKFIRRNINFQRFGHGFYFAPNSSKCHDYTQGVQTHRAMLLVEILPGKKHTILSNDVKLTNPPDGCHSVFGKQAKPSTTQSVCGLVNASGQYEKLKKKFSKSWCSKKGNVPKISHVLEIVNPKLQQRLDNYVSKLSWPYNGVEQYYHGTQIKCDMLEYYEPCSKSNCGVCGISKRGFDPQRINSSSWQRFGKGFYFAPNSSKSYDYPRATHDATDKYHCMLVCDIAPGCKYTLYKDDHRLEVLLRDIIRSTEAPNGFGDYGRVQI
;
A
#
# COMPACT_ATOMS: atom_id res chain seq x y z
N MET A 1 51.81 -35.35 24.40
CA MET A 1 51.44 -34.31 25.39
C MET A 1 49.95 -34.37 25.58
N TYR A 2 49.53 -34.44 26.84
CA TYR A 2 48.18 -34.78 27.30
C TYR A 2 47.08 -33.83 26.80
N CYS A 3 45.93 -34.43 26.46
CA CYS A 3 44.63 -33.79 26.31
C CYS A 3 43.96 -33.70 27.69
N SER A 4 43.40 -32.55 28.06
CA SER A 4 42.46 -32.44 29.18
C SER A 4 41.18 -31.74 28.73
N GLU A 5 40.07 -32.46 28.88
CA GLU A 5 38.71 -32.01 28.66
C GLU A 5 38.22 -31.19 29.86
N HIS A 6 37.73 -29.97 29.63
CA HIS A 6 36.89 -29.26 30.60
C HIS A 6 35.45 -29.24 30.11
N ARG A 7 34.61 -30.05 30.76
CA ARG A 7 33.14 -29.99 30.65
C ARG A 7 32.65 -28.81 31.50
N PHE A 8 31.97 -27.86 30.86
CA PHE A 8 31.18 -26.86 31.56
C PHE A 8 29.79 -27.44 31.83
N ALA A 9 29.38 -27.45 33.11
CA ALA A 9 28.02 -27.77 33.52
C ALA A 9 27.06 -26.61 33.14
N PRO A 10 25.79 -26.90 32.82
CA PRO A 10 24.80 -25.87 32.51
C PRO A 10 24.41 -25.07 33.77
N PRO A 11 24.03 -23.78 33.60
CA PRO A 11 23.61 -22.93 34.70
C PRO A 11 22.24 -23.36 35.27
N PRO A 12 21.98 -23.09 36.57
CA PRO A 12 20.70 -23.41 37.20
C PRO A 12 19.56 -22.53 36.65
N PRO A 13 18.32 -23.02 36.71
CA PRO A 13 17.15 -22.27 36.26
C PRO A 13 16.84 -21.07 37.17
N PRO A 14 16.21 -20.00 36.63
CA PRO A 14 15.89 -18.80 37.38
C PRO A 14 14.79 -19.06 38.42
N SER A 15 14.99 -18.55 39.62
CA SER A 15 14.03 -18.56 40.73
C SER A 15 12.84 -17.64 40.47
N LEU A 16 11.64 -18.13 40.79
CA LEU A 16 10.36 -17.40 40.72
C LEU A 16 10.32 -16.24 41.74
N PRO A 17 9.63 -15.12 41.43
CA PRO A 17 9.50 -13.99 42.34
C PRO A 17 8.52 -14.28 43.48
N THR A 18 8.98 -14.01 44.70
CA THR A 18 8.17 -13.98 45.94
C THR A 18 7.22 -12.77 45.95
N PRO A 19 5.98 -12.91 46.46
CA PRO A 19 5.04 -11.80 46.56
C PRO A 19 5.39 -10.86 47.73
N LEU A 20 5.23 -9.56 47.49
CA LEU A 20 5.34 -8.50 48.49
C LEU A 20 4.16 -8.55 49.48
N PRO A 21 4.38 -8.31 50.79
CA PRO A 21 3.29 -8.18 51.74
C PRO A 21 2.66 -6.79 51.68
N SER A 22 1.34 -6.79 51.88
CA SER A 22 0.48 -5.64 52.06
C SER A 22 0.42 -5.16 53.51
N ASP A 23 0.27 -3.85 53.64
CA ASP A 23 -0.43 -3.10 54.69
C ASP A 23 0.33 -2.35 55.81
N GLN A 24 -0.20 -1.12 56.00
CA GLN A 24 -0.24 -0.22 57.18
C GLN A 24 0.93 0.77 57.41
N PHE A 25 0.68 2.08 57.31
CA PHE A 25 0.10 2.91 58.38
C PHE A 25 -0.13 4.37 57.95
N THR A 26 -1.19 4.95 58.49
CA THR A 26 -1.62 6.37 58.45
C THR A 26 -0.91 7.26 59.47
N GLN A 27 -1.06 8.58 59.29
CA GLN A 27 -0.71 9.73 60.15
C GLN A 27 0.75 10.22 59.94
N GLY A 28 1.06 11.46 59.56
CA GLY A 28 0.39 12.74 59.81
C GLY A 28 1.20 13.49 60.87
N LEU A 29 2.00 14.48 60.47
CA LEU A 29 2.25 15.71 61.23
C LEU A 29 3.15 16.68 60.45
N ASP A 30 2.71 17.92 60.53
CA ASP A 30 3.26 19.22 60.15
C ASP A 30 4.60 19.53 60.84
N MET A 31 5.50 20.26 60.18
CA MET A 31 6.31 21.34 60.78
C MET A 31 7.09 22.11 59.69
N SER A 32 6.99 23.43 59.79
CA SER A 32 7.43 24.45 58.84
C SER A 32 8.88 24.92 58.99
N MET A 33 9.34 25.61 57.93
CA MET A 33 10.23 26.78 57.86
C MET A 33 11.75 26.68 58.12
N LYS A 34 12.49 26.97 57.04
CA LYS A 34 13.47 28.09 56.80
C LYS A 34 14.38 27.60 55.66
N GLY A 35 14.41 28.15 54.45
CA GLY A 35 14.55 29.55 54.05
C GLY A 35 16.02 29.79 53.68
N TYR A 36 16.37 29.90 52.38
CA TYR A 36 17.53 30.65 51.87
C TYR A 36 17.40 30.91 50.36
N VAL A 37 17.10 32.17 50.06
CA VAL A 37 17.55 33.10 49.01
C VAL A 37 18.24 32.55 47.74
N ALA A 38 17.72 33.03 46.59
CA ALA A 38 18.21 32.87 45.23
C ALA A 38 19.50 33.68 44.93
N PRO A 39 20.12 33.44 43.77
CA PRO A 39 20.29 34.57 42.85
C PRO A 39 19.88 34.24 41.40
N ASP A 40 19.03 35.13 40.89
CA ASP A 40 18.85 35.66 39.53
C ASP A 40 19.50 34.99 38.31
N GLY A 41 18.68 34.84 37.27
CA GLY A 41 19.13 34.52 35.91
C GLY A 41 18.01 34.24 34.91
N MET A 42 16.98 35.09 34.83
CA MET A 42 15.98 35.05 33.75
C MET A 42 16.43 35.89 32.54
N MET A 43 16.52 35.26 31.36
CA MET A 43 16.61 35.97 30.08
C MET A 43 15.20 36.26 29.56
N GLY A 44 14.75 37.51 29.78
CA GLY A 44 13.61 38.11 29.08
C GLY A 44 14.11 38.94 27.90
N PHE A 45 13.68 38.63 26.68
CA PHE A 45 13.88 39.50 25.53
C PHE A 45 12.67 40.44 25.40
N HIS A 46 12.85 41.69 25.85
CA HIS A 46 12.03 42.82 25.41
C HIS A 46 12.65 43.40 24.15
N ALA A 47 11.94 43.30 23.02
CA ALA A 47 12.26 44.09 21.83
C ALA A 47 11.43 45.38 21.87
N THR A 48 12.10 46.51 22.11
CA THR A 48 11.57 47.84 21.83
C THR A 48 11.63 48.08 20.31
N PRO A 49 10.53 48.55 19.67
CA PRO A 49 10.54 48.87 18.25
C PRO A 49 11.25 50.21 18.01
N LEU A 50 12.22 50.20 17.10
CA LEU A 50 12.78 51.42 16.50
C LEU A 50 11.76 52.07 15.55
N PRO A 51 11.78 53.41 15.38
CA PRO A 51 10.83 54.09 14.50
C PRO A 51 11.17 53.79 13.02
N ILE A 52 10.16 53.32 12.29
CA ILE A 52 10.22 53.17 10.83
C ILE A 52 10.00 54.55 10.20
N PRO A 53 10.85 55.04 9.27
CA PRO A 53 10.60 56.27 8.57
C PRO A 53 9.41 56.13 7.61
N ASN A 54 8.53 57.13 7.60
CA ASN A 54 7.40 57.26 6.68
C ASN A 54 7.85 57.10 5.21
N PRO A 55 7.23 56.21 4.42
CA PRO A 55 7.44 56.20 2.98
C PRO A 55 6.73 57.41 2.34
N GLN A 56 7.51 58.19 1.59
CA GLN A 56 7.03 59.25 0.70
C GLN A 56 6.08 58.68 -0.38
N PRO A 57 5.03 59.40 -0.79
CA PRO A 57 4.15 58.97 -1.88
C PRO A 57 4.85 59.15 -3.23
N PHE A 58 4.99 58.07 -4.00
CA PHE A 58 5.33 58.15 -5.42
C PHE A 58 4.09 58.55 -6.25
N PRO A 59 4.27 59.32 -7.33
CA PRO A 59 3.16 59.83 -8.14
C PRO A 59 2.53 58.73 -9.02
N PRO A 60 1.27 58.91 -9.46
CA PRO A 60 0.56 57.92 -10.26
C PRO A 60 1.18 57.80 -11.66
N GLN A 61 1.77 56.65 -11.97
CA GLN A 61 2.09 56.25 -13.34
C GLN A 61 0.81 55.81 -14.05
N GLN A 62 0.47 56.53 -15.11
CA GLN A 62 -0.59 56.22 -16.06
C GLN A 62 -0.31 54.88 -16.74
N TRP A 63 -1.31 53.99 -16.74
CA TRP A 63 -1.29 52.78 -17.54
C TRP A 63 -1.88 53.12 -18.91
N ALA A 64 -1.01 53.21 -19.92
CA ALA A 64 -1.41 53.23 -21.31
C ALA A 64 -1.66 51.80 -21.81
N ASP A 65 -2.68 51.69 -22.66
CA ASP A 65 -3.15 50.54 -23.41
C ASP A 65 -2.03 49.63 -23.95
N VAL A 66 -2.08 48.33 -23.62
CA VAL A 66 -1.28 47.30 -24.29
C VAL A 66 -2.25 46.33 -24.99
N SER A 67 -2.88 46.86 -26.03
CA SER A 67 -3.74 46.13 -26.95
C SER A 67 -3.16 46.18 -28.38
N SER A 68 -1.92 45.73 -28.60
CA SER A 68 -1.34 45.65 -29.96
C SER A 68 -0.01 44.91 -30.10
N LEU A 69 0.12 43.66 -29.62
CA LEU A 69 1.27 42.81 -30.00
C LEU A 69 0.88 41.34 -30.18
N PHE A 70 0.06 41.03 -31.19
CA PHE A 70 0.05 39.71 -31.83
C PHE A 70 -0.48 39.86 -33.27
N THR A 71 0.42 40.10 -34.22
CA THR A 71 0.19 39.84 -35.65
C THR A 71 0.75 38.47 -36.00
N PRO A 72 0.01 37.61 -36.73
CA PRO A 72 0.53 36.33 -37.18
C PRO A 72 1.53 36.53 -38.35
N PRO A 73 2.55 35.68 -38.50
CA PRO A 73 3.51 35.81 -39.59
C PRO A 73 2.86 35.47 -40.94
N GLN A 74 3.09 36.35 -41.91
CA GLN A 74 2.72 36.17 -43.31
C GLN A 74 3.54 35.03 -43.93
N THR A 75 2.84 34.07 -44.54
CA THR A 75 3.40 33.03 -45.40
C THR A 75 3.82 33.65 -46.73
N LEU A 76 5.12 33.71 -46.98
CA LEU A 76 5.69 34.02 -48.29
C LEU A 76 5.53 32.82 -49.23
N LEU A 77 4.80 33.06 -50.32
CA LEU A 77 4.75 32.22 -51.53
C LEU A 77 6.01 32.46 -52.35
N HIS A 78 6.72 31.40 -52.75
CA HIS A 78 7.60 31.34 -53.94
C HIS A 78 7.91 29.87 -54.29
N PRO A 79 8.38 29.57 -55.52
CA PRO A 79 7.60 28.76 -56.45
C PRO A 79 8.16 27.36 -56.70
N SER A 80 7.27 26.53 -57.27
CA SER A 80 7.48 25.28 -58.00
C SER A 80 8.94 24.89 -58.33
N GLN A 81 9.37 23.77 -57.75
CA GLN A 81 10.37 22.90 -58.37
C GLN A 81 9.89 21.44 -58.34
N SER A 82 10.07 20.82 -59.49
CA SER A 82 9.63 19.49 -59.93
C SER A 82 10.17 18.35 -59.06
N ALA A 83 9.27 17.42 -58.73
CA ALA A 83 9.57 16.18 -58.02
C ALA A 83 10.25 15.14 -58.93
N PRO A 84 11.25 14.38 -58.45
CA PRO A 84 11.65 13.12 -59.08
C PRO A 84 10.73 11.98 -58.63
N ASN A 85 10.30 11.19 -59.61
CA ASN A 85 9.56 9.94 -59.46
C ASN A 85 10.28 8.96 -58.52
N PHE A 86 9.65 8.63 -57.39
CA PHE A 86 9.95 7.42 -56.64
C PHE A 86 8.75 6.48 -56.75
N GLN A 87 8.90 5.45 -57.59
CA GLN A 87 8.04 4.28 -57.59
C GLN A 87 8.10 3.61 -56.22
N THR A 88 6.98 3.60 -55.51
CA THR A 88 6.80 2.75 -54.33
C THR A 88 6.19 1.44 -54.79
N ASN A 89 6.94 0.35 -54.61
CA ASN A 89 6.40 -1.00 -54.75
C ASN A 89 5.31 -1.24 -53.69
N PRO A 90 4.18 -1.87 -54.04
CA PRO A 90 3.15 -2.22 -53.07
C PRO A 90 3.68 -3.27 -52.08
N PRO A 91 3.26 -3.21 -50.80
CA PRO A 91 3.68 -4.17 -49.80
C PRO A 91 3.11 -5.55 -50.14
N GLN A 92 3.98 -6.54 -50.33
CA GLN A 92 3.60 -7.93 -50.39
C GLN A 92 3.01 -8.33 -49.03
N HIS A 93 1.71 -8.62 -49.02
CA HIS A 93 1.03 -9.29 -47.93
C HIS A 93 1.62 -10.70 -47.78
N GLN A 94 2.48 -10.91 -46.78
CA GLN A 94 2.76 -12.25 -46.27
C GLN A 94 1.52 -12.73 -45.51
N ALA A 95 0.92 -13.81 -46.01
CA ALA A 95 -0.18 -14.51 -45.36
C ALA A 95 0.26 -15.01 -43.98
N VAL A 96 -0.33 -14.45 -42.93
CA VAL A 96 -0.25 -15.01 -41.58
C VAL A 96 -1.04 -16.33 -41.60
N GLN A 97 -0.34 -17.45 -41.51
CA GLN A 97 -0.95 -18.76 -41.31
C GLN A 97 -1.77 -18.73 -40.01
N ALA A 98 -3.07 -18.98 -40.13
CA ALA A 98 -3.96 -19.14 -38.99
C ALA A 98 -3.54 -20.37 -38.18
N ASN A 99 -3.29 -20.18 -36.88
CA ASN A 99 -3.16 -21.30 -35.95
C ASN A 99 -4.46 -22.13 -35.97
N PRO A 100 -4.39 -23.47 -36.03
CA PRO A 100 -5.56 -24.31 -35.93
C PRO A 100 -6.26 -24.08 -34.59
N LEU A 101 -7.58 -23.87 -34.65
CA LEU A 101 -8.45 -23.75 -33.48
C LEU A 101 -8.21 -24.93 -32.55
N ALA A 102 -7.96 -24.64 -31.27
CA ALA A 102 -7.85 -25.67 -30.25
C ALA A 102 -9.12 -26.55 -30.27
N PRO A 103 -8.98 -27.88 -30.16
CA PRO A 103 -10.13 -28.78 -30.14
C PRO A 103 -11.07 -28.38 -28.99
N PRO A 104 -12.40 -28.49 -29.19
CA PRO A 104 -13.35 -28.20 -28.13
C PRO A 104 -13.03 -29.04 -26.89
N PRO A 105 -13.15 -28.47 -25.69
CA PRO A 105 -12.81 -29.18 -24.46
C PRO A 105 -13.61 -30.48 -24.38
N ALA A 106 -12.90 -31.58 -24.07
CA ALA A 106 -13.49 -32.90 -23.92
C ALA A 106 -14.70 -32.84 -22.97
N LEU A 107 -15.83 -33.39 -23.42
CA LEU A 107 -17.04 -33.45 -22.62
C LEU A 107 -16.77 -34.22 -21.31
N LEU A 108 -17.19 -33.65 -20.18
CA LEU A 108 -17.08 -34.31 -18.88
C LEU A 108 -17.93 -35.60 -18.85
N PRO A 109 -17.47 -36.67 -18.17
CA PRO A 109 -18.24 -37.89 -17.96
C PRO A 109 -19.64 -37.60 -17.39
N GLU A 110 -20.64 -38.36 -17.82
CA GLU A 110 -22.06 -38.11 -17.54
C GLU A 110 -22.40 -38.01 -16.04
N GLY A 111 -21.67 -38.71 -15.18
CA GLY A 111 -21.82 -38.66 -13.72
C GLY A 111 -21.21 -37.43 -13.03
N GLU A 112 -20.35 -36.67 -13.70
CA GLU A 112 -19.65 -35.53 -13.10
C GLU A 112 -20.30 -34.18 -13.43
N ARG A 113 -21.33 -34.17 -14.29
CA ARG A 113 -22.00 -32.96 -14.76
C ARG A 113 -23.11 -32.51 -13.81
N CYS A 114 -23.26 -31.20 -13.67
CA CYS A 114 -24.37 -30.57 -12.98
C CYS A 114 -25.72 -31.03 -13.57
N ILE A 115 -26.68 -31.44 -12.73
CA ILE A 115 -27.98 -31.96 -13.18
C ILE A 115 -28.90 -30.84 -13.72
N TYR A 116 -28.61 -29.57 -13.44
CA TYR A 116 -29.38 -28.45 -13.97
C TYR A 116 -29.36 -28.42 -15.51
N PRO A 117 -30.51 -28.36 -16.20
CA PRO A 117 -30.58 -28.37 -17.66
C PRO A 117 -29.66 -27.33 -18.30
N MET A 118 -28.97 -27.72 -19.37
CA MET A 118 -28.02 -26.89 -20.12
C MET A 118 -26.75 -26.46 -19.36
N CYS A 119 -26.46 -27.03 -18.18
CA CYS A 119 -25.22 -26.77 -17.46
C CYS A 119 -24.16 -27.85 -17.73
N ASN A 120 -23.07 -27.48 -18.41
CA ASN A 120 -21.93 -28.37 -18.66
C ASN A 120 -20.81 -28.28 -17.61
N LYS A 121 -21.07 -27.63 -16.46
CA LYS A 121 -20.07 -27.50 -15.40
C LYS A 121 -20.00 -28.77 -14.55
N ARG A 122 -18.80 -29.04 -14.01
CA ARG A 122 -18.57 -30.12 -13.04
C ARG A 122 -19.38 -29.86 -11.77
N ARG A 123 -19.92 -30.94 -11.18
CA ARG A 123 -20.54 -30.96 -9.85
C ARG A 123 -19.60 -30.38 -8.79
N TYR A 124 -20.16 -29.65 -7.83
CA TYR A 124 -19.38 -29.13 -6.71
C TYR A 124 -18.91 -30.29 -5.83
N LYS A 125 -17.63 -30.30 -5.49
CA LYS A 125 -16.98 -31.26 -4.59
C LYS A 125 -16.53 -30.50 -3.35
N GLU A 126 -16.95 -30.95 -2.17
CA GLU A 126 -16.46 -30.43 -0.90
C GLU A 126 -15.04 -30.95 -0.60
N ASP A 127 -14.35 -30.30 0.34
CA ASP A 127 -12.98 -30.65 0.73
C ASP A 127 -12.87 -32.08 1.33
N ASP A 128 -13.97 -32.60 1.87
CA ASP A 128 -14.11 -33.97 2.40
C ASP A 128 -14.31 -35.03 1.30
N GLY A 129 -14.44 -34.59 0.04
CA GLY A 129 -14.65 -35.44 -1.11
C GLY A 129 -16.11 -35.67 -1.51
N LYS A 130 -17.08 -35.14 -0.77
CA LYS A 130 -18.51 -35.29 -1.06
C LYS A 130 -18.92 -34.55 -2.32
N MET A 131 -19.59 -35.25 -3.23
CA MET A 131 -20.06 -34.71 -4.51
C MET A 131 -21.52 -34.25 -4.42
N HIS A 132 -21.81 -33.03 -4.88
CA HIS A 132 -23.16 -32.48 -4.96
C HIS A 132 -23.76 -32.61 -6.35
N ASN A 133 -25.09 -32.69 -6.46
CA ASN A 133 -25.78 -32.80 -7.76
C ASN A 133 -25.65 -31.57 -8.68
N PHE A 134 -25.20 -30.43 -8.15
CA PHE A 134 -25.14 -29.16 -8.87
C PHE A 134 -23.75 -28.53 -8.77
N CYS A 135 -23.37 -27.72 -9.76
CA CYS A 135 -22.10 -26.98 -9.73
C CYS A 135 -22.10 -25.78 -8.76
N GLY A 136 -23.23 -25.50 -8.09
CA GLY A 136 -23.37 -24.42 -7.13
C GLY A 136 -24.80 -24.23 -6.61
N ARG A 137 -24.95 -23.43 -5.55
CA ARG A 137 -26.24 -23.19 -4.84
C ARG A 137 -27.34 -22.62 -5.74
N TYR A 138 -26.98 -21.79 -6.73
CA TYR A 138 -27.94 -21.19 -7.66
C TYR A 138 -28.66 -22.26 -8.49
N HIS A 139 -27.93 -23.17 -9.15
CA HIS A 139 -28.51 -24.27 -9.92
C HIS A 139 -29.32 -25.24 -9.07
N ALA A 140 -28.90 -25.50 -7.82
CA ALA A 140 -29.71 -26.28 -6.89
C ALA A 140 -31.06 -25.63 -6.58
N THR A 141 -31.09 -24.30 -6.48
CA THR A 141 -32.30 -23.54 -6.17
C THR A 141 -33.24 -23.44 -7.38
N GLU A 142 -32.71 -23.14 -8.56
CA GLU A 142 -33.50 -23.06 -9.80
C GLU A 142 -34.05 -24.44 -10.21
N TYR A 143 -33.29 -25.51 -10.00
CA TYR A 143 -33.77 -26.88 -10.26
C TYR A 143 -35.00 -27.25 -9.41
N LYS A 144 -35.01 -26.86 -8.13
CA LYS A 144 -36.17 -27.06 -7.24
C LYS A 144 -37.41 -26.29 -7.71
N LYS A 145 -37.21 -25.06 -8.23
CA LYS A 145 -38.30 -24.28 -8.83
C LYS A 145 -38.85 -24.97 -10.08
N LEU A 146 -37.98 -25.48 -10.96
CA LEU A 146 -38.38 -26.20 -12.18
C LEU A 146 -39.18 -27.47 -11.87
N LYS A 147 -38.89 -28.15 -10.76
CA LYS A 147 -39.62 -29.34 -10.31
C LYS A 147 -40.96 -29.05 -9.63
N GLY A 148 -41.34 -27.79 -9.46
CA GLY A 148 -42.59 -27.41 -8.80
C GLY A 148 -42.63 -27.76 -7.31
N GLU A 149 -41.49 -28.06 -6.69
CA GLU A 149 -41.42 -28.37 -5.27
C GLU A 149 -41.66 -27.09 -4.46
N SER A 150 -42.87 -26.93 -3.92
CA SER A 150 -43.17 -25.86 -2.98
C SER A 150 -42.35 -26.05 -1.71
N PHE A 151 -41.72 -24.97 -1.23
CA PHE A 151 -40.93 -25.03 -0.01
C PHE A 151 -41.82 -25.30 1.20
N PRO A 152 -41.31 -26.02 2.22
CA PRO A 152 -42.05 -26.26 3.45
C PRO A 152 -42.57 -24.95 4.05
N PRO A 153 -43.81 -24.90 4.57
CA PRO A 153 -44.40 -23.71 5.17
C PRO A 153 -43.50 -23.05 6.22
N GLU A 154 -42.68 -23.83 6.94
CA GLU A 154 -41.74 -23.30 7.95
C GLU A 154 -40.64 -22.38 7.40
N MET A 155 -40.41 -22.36 6.08
CA MET A 155 -39.39 -21.51 5.44
C MET A 155 -39.88 -20.13 5.00
N LYS A 156 -41.17 -19.79 5.19
CA LYS A 156 -41.71 -18.46 4.83
C LYS A 156 -41.34 -17.40 5.86
N CYS A 157 -41.05 -16.17 5.40
CA CYS A 157 -40.77 -15.02 6.27
C CYS A 157 -41.95 -14.76 7.22
N LYS A 158 -41.69 -14.55 8.52
CA LYS A 158 -42.73 -14.25 9.52
C LYS A 158 -43.40 -12.87 9.37
N THR A 159 -43.04 -12.08 8.36
CA THR A 159 -43.65 -10.75 8.14
C THR A 159 -44.97 -10.93 7.39
N PRO A 160 -46.11 -10.43 7.91
CA PRO A 160 -47.39 -10.52 7.21
C PRO A 160 -47.30 -9.95 5.80
N GLY A 161 -47.78 -10.71 4.80
CA GLY A 161 -47.72 -10.34 3.38
C GLY A 161 -46.38 -10.55 2.68
N CYS A 162 -45.32 -10.98 3.38
CA CYS A 162 -44.03 -11.28 2.76
C CYS A 162 -43.96 -12.72 2.26
N THR A 163 -43.86 -12.91 0.94
CA THR A 163 -43.76 -14.24 0.30
C THR A 163 -42.33 -14.76 0.17
N ARG A 164 -41.33 -14.01 0.64
CA ARG A 164 -39.90 -14.36 0.53
C ARG A 164 -39.51 -15.43 1.56
N GLN A 165 -38.51 -16.22 1.22
CA GLN A 165 -37.96 -17.25 2.12
C GLN A 165 -37.09 -16.66 3.22
N LYS A 166 -37.10 -17.31 4.37
CA LYS A 166 -36.16 -17.08 5.46
C LYS A 166 -34.72 -17.25 4.99
N ARG A 167 -33.82 -16.37 5.45
CA ARG A 167 -32.39 -16.47 5.13
C ARG A 167 -31.76 -17.59 5.97
N ALA A 168 -30.97 -18.47 5.35
CA ALA A 168 -30.19 -19.47 6.08
C ALA A 168 -29.10 -18.79 6.93
N ARG A 169 -28.78 -19.36 8.10
CA ARG A 169 -27.60 -18.98 8.89
C ARG A 169 -26.38 -19.61 8.26
N ASP A 170 -25.30 -18.84 8.16
CA ASP A 170 -24.07 -19.27 7.51
C ASP A 170 -23.33 -20.35 8.33
N GLU A 171 -23.63 -20.47 9.63
CA GLU A 171 -23.04 -21.45 10.56
C GLU A 171 -24.15 -22.05 11.44
N GLY A 172 -24.25 -23.38 11.50
CA GLY A 172 -25.06 -24.09 12.51
C GLY A 172 -26.47 -24.56 12.11
N GLY A 173 -26.80 -24.68 10.81
CA GLY A 173 -28.02 -25.37 10.38
C GLY A 173 -29.32 -24.78 10.93
N GLY A 174 -29.70 -23.60 10.46
CA GLY A 174 -30.97 -22.96 10.84
C GLY A 174 -31.33 -21.78 9.94
N TYR A 175 -32.56 -21.29 10.09
CA TYR A 175 -33.06 -20.15 9.33
C TYR A 175 -33.34 -18.96 10.26
N TYR A 176 -33.10 -17.73 9.79
CA TYR A 176 -33.60 -16.53 10.46
C TYR A 176 -35.12 -16.47 10.32
N ASP A 177 -35.83 -15.89 11.29
CA ASP A 177 -37.29 -15.74 11.21
C ASP A 177 -37.79 -14.87 10.04
N TYR A 178 -36.90 -14.08 9.45
CA TYR A 178 -37.20 -13.11 8.40
C TYR A 178 -36.27 -13.30 7.19
N CYS A 179 -36.76 -12.95 5.99
CA CYS A 179 -35.98 -13.01 4.75
C CYS A 179 -34.86 -11.96 4.69
N GLY A 180 -34.89 -10.94 5.55
CA GLY A 180 -33.92 -9.85 5.56
C GLY A 180 -34.17 -8.84 6.67
N ARG A 181 -33.23 -7.88 6.81
CA ARG A 181 -33.23 -6.87 7.89
C ARG A 181 -34.48 -5.99 7.86
N SER A 182 -34.96 -5.58 6.68
CA SER A 182 -36.18 -4.76 6.55
C SER A 182 -37.44 -5.47 7.07
N CYS A 183 -37.60 -6.76 6.77
CA CYS A 183 -38.74 -7.56 7.24
C CYS A 183 -38.69 -7.80 8.76
N ARG A 184 -37.48 -8.04 9.28
CA ARG A 184 -37.24 -8.10 10.73
C ARG A 184 -37.62 -6.79 11.42
N ASP A 185 -37.07 -5.67 10.95
CA ASP A 185 -37.27 -4.37 11.59
C ASP A 185 -38.71 -3.87 11.43
N GLY A 186 -39.38 -4.19 10.31
CA GLY A 186 -40.81 -3.92 10.09
C GLY A 186 -41.74 -4.76 10.99
N SER A 187 -41.38 -6.01 11.30
CA SER A 187 -42.16 -6.85 12.23
C SER A 187 -42.15 -6.31 13.66
N PHE A 188 -41.08 -5.61 14.08
CA PHE A 188 -41.00 -4.97 15.39
C PHE A 188 -41.84 -3.70 15.47
N ARG A 189 -42.16 -3.06 14.34
CA ARG A 189 -42.99 -1.85 14.28
C ARG A 189 -44.49 -2.14 14.38
N THR A 190 -44.92 -3.38 14.14
CA THR A 190 -46.33 -3.78 14.05
C THR A 190 -46.85 -4.48 15.29
N LYS A 191 -46.06 -4.56 16.38
CA LYS A 191 -46.58 -5.12 17.64
C LYS A 191 -47.53 -4.11 18.32
N PRO A 192 -48.69 -4.58 18.82
CA PRO A 192 -49.60 -3.75 19.60
C PRO A 192 -48.90 -3.24 20.87
N ALA A 193 -49.15 -1.97 21.20
CA ALA A 193 -48.57 -1.26 22.33
C ALA A 193 -48.89 -1.99 23.64
N GLY A 194 -47.88 -2.57 24.30
CA GLY A 194 -48.14 -3.25 25.59
C GLY A 194 -46.94 -3.74 26.38
N ILE A 195 -45.73 -3.87 25.80
CA ILE A 195 -44.57 -4.38 26.57
C ILE A 195 -43.35 -3.51 26.27
N ILE A 196 -42.96 -2.71 27.27
CA ILE A 196 -41.86 -1.75 27.21
C ILE A 196 -40.54 -2.49 27.47
N HIS A 197 -39.80 -2.78 26.39
CA HIS A 197 -38.36 -3.01 26.50
C HIS A 197 -37.63 -1.68 26.28
N VAL A 198 -36.74 -1.36 27.22
CA VAL A 198 -35.94 -0.13 27.32
C VAL A 198 -35.00 0.00 26.11
N HIS A 199 -35.47 0.66 25.04
CA HIS A 199 -34.59 1.28 24.06
C HIS A 199 -34.52 2.77 24.38
N HIS A 200 -33.29 3.30 24.49
CA HIS A 200 -32.95 4.70 24.72
C HIS A 200 -33.84 5.67 23.93
N LYS A 201 -34.99 6.05 24.51
CA LYS A 201 -35.66 7.30 24.18
C LYS A 201 -34.72 8.39 24.65
N PHE A 202 -34.08 9.07 23.70
CA PHE A 202 -33.50 10.38 23.94
C PHE A 202 -34.56 11.21 24.66
N PHE A 203 -34.30 11.57 25.92
CA PHE A 203 -35.18 12.44 26.67
C PHE A 203 -35.25 13.76 25.90
N SER A 204 -36.37 14.00 25.21
CA SER A 204 -36.76 15.36 24.86
C SER A 204 -37.07 16.06 26.18
N ALA A 205 -36.05 16.65 26.80
CA ALA A 205 -36.28 17.84 27.61
C ALA A 205 -37.02 18.83 26.71
N ALA A 206 -38.04 19.51 27.24
CA ALA A 206 -38.89 20.47 26.54
C ALA A 206 -38.10 21.74 26.15
N GLY A 207 -37.07 21.56 25.33
CA GLY A 207 -36.08 22.57 24.96
C GLY A 207 -36.45 23.30 23.68
N GLU A 208 -35.88 24.50 23.55
CA GLU A 208 -36.04 25.42 22.44
C GLU A 208 -35.89 24.75 21.06
N LYS A 209 -36.65 25.26 20.08
CA LYS A 209 -36.60 24.78 18.70
C LYS A 209 -35.23 25.06 18.08
N CYS A 210 -34.87 24.24 17.09
CA CYS A 210 -33.70 24.44 16.24
C CYS A 210 -33.69 25.85 15.65
N SER A 211 -32.56 26.57 15.78
CA SER A 211 -32.38 27.93 15.27
C SER A 211 -32.27 28.03 13.74
N LEU A 212 -32.47 26.93 13.00
CA LEU A 212 -32.52 26.95 11.54
C LEU A 212 -33.94 27.36 11.12
N PRO A 213 -34.11 28.45 10.35
CA PRO A 213 -35.43 28.87 9.89
C PRO A 213 -36.19 27.72 9.19
N GLY A 214 -37.40 27.43 9.67
CA GLY A 214 -38.27 26.37 9.15
C GLY A 214 -38.06 24.98 9.77
N CYS A 215 -37.26 24.83 10.84
CA CYS A 215 -37.11 23.56 11.55
C CYS A 215 -37.79 23.56 12.94
N ASP A 216 -38.82 22.74 13.12
CA ASP A 216 -39.53 22.59 14.40
C ASP A 216 -38.94 21.53 15.34
N LYS A 217 -37.86 20.86 14.95
CA LYS A 217 -37.22 19.85 15.80
C LYS A 217 -36.56 20.52 17.01
N PRO A 218 -36.58 19.89 18.19
CA PRO A 218 -35.87 20.40 19.36
C PRO A 218 -34.36 20.44 19.10
N ARG A 219 -33.67 21.38 19.76
CA ARG A 219 -32.21 21.47 19.78
C ARG A 219 -31.55 20.17 20.21
N PHE A 220 -30.38 19.87 19.61
CA PHE A 220 -29.62 18.68 19.98
C PHE A 220 -28.95 18.90 21.33
N VAL A 221 -29.16 17.97 22.25
CA VAL A 221 -28.48 17.94 23.55
C VAL A 221 -27.44 16.84 23.49
N ASP A 222 -26.18 17.19 23.66
CA ASP A 222 -25.09 16.21 23.70
C ASP A 222 -25.26 15.32 24.96
N PRO A 223 -25.48 14.00 24.81
CA PRO A 223 -25.73 13.10 25.93
C PRO A 223 -24.56 13.01 26.92
N ALA A 224 -23.33 13.25 26.45
CA ALA A 224 -22.14 13.11 27.30
C ALA A 224 -21.90 14.35 28.16
N SER A 225 -22.19 15.54 27.64
CA SER A 225 -21.89 16.81 28.30
C SER A 225 -23.13 17.54 28.84
N GLY A 226 -24.33 17.15 28.42
CA GLY A 226 -25.57 17.89 28.69
C GLY A 226 -25.67 19.23 27.93
N ARG A 227 -24.71 19.57 27.07
CA ARG A 227 -24.69 20.85 26.35
C ARG A 227 -25.80 20.88 25.29
N VAL A 228 -26.61 21.93 25.34
CA VAL A 228 -27.63 22.21 24.30
C VAL A 228 -26.97 22.97 23.16
N HIS A 229 -27.12 22.47 21.92
CA HIS A 229 -26.64 23.13 20.71
C HIS A 229 -27.76 23.94 20.06
N ASP A 230 -27.44 25.02 19.35
CA ASP A 230 -28.46 25.89 18.71
C ASP A 230 -29.32 25.18 17.66
N TYR A 231 -28.90 24.01 17.19
CA TYR A 231 -29.54 23.29 16.10
C TYR A 231 -29.88 21.85 16.51
N CYS A 232 -30.91 21.27 15.90
CA CYS A 232 -31.33 19.88 16.16
C CYS A 232 -30.33 18.81 15.69
N GLY A 233 -29.20 19.24 15.13
CA GLY A 233 -28.10 18.38 14.71
C GLY A 233 -27.10 19.15 13.84
N ILE A 234 -25.95 18.51 13.62
CA ILE A 234 -24.83 19.10 12.86
C ILE A 234 -25.22 19.54 11.43
N THR A 235 -26.18 18.85 10.81
CA THR A 235 -26.68 19.20 9.47
C THR A 235 -27.33 20.58 9.45
N HIS A 236 -28.18 20.87 10.45
CA HIS A 236 -28.87 22.15 10.53
C HIS A 236 -27.94 23.26 10.99
N ALA A 237 -26.96 22.95 11.85
CA ALA A 237 -25.90 23.89 12.18
C ALA A 237 -25.15 24.35 10.93
N ASN A 238 -24.70 23.40 10.10
CA ASN A 238 -24.01 23.72 8.85
C ASN A 238 -24.90 24.48 7.87
N GLN A 239 -26.18 24.09 7.77
CA GLN A 239 -27.12 24.77 6.87
C GLN A 239 -27.38 26.21 7.32
N ALA A 240 -27.47 26.46 8.63
CA ALA A 240 -27.63 27.80 9.16
C ALA A 240 -26.38 28.65 8.90
N THR A 241 -25.19 28.08 9.05
CA THR A 241 -23.93 28.74 8.65
C THR A 241 -23.96 29.13 7.17
N ILE A 242 -24.47 28.26 6.29
CA ILE A 242 -24.62 28.57 4.86
C ILE A 242 -25.68 29.67 4.62
N GLN A 243 -26.80 29.62 5.33
CA GLN A 243 -27.93 30.55 5.14
C GLN A 243 -27.69 31.95 5.72
N SER A 244 -26.91 32.06 6.80
CA SER A 244 -26.68 33.34 7.49
C SER A 244 -25.73 34.28 6.75
N GLY A 245 -25.41 34.04 5.47
CA GLY A 245 -24.60 34.93 4.64
C GLY A 245 -23.13 35.08 5.07
N GLY A 246 -22.73 34.52 6.22
CA GLY A 246 -21.36 34.56 6.75
C GLY A 246 -20.36 33.67 6.01
N VAL A 247 -20.73 33.09 4.86
CA VAL A 247 -19.92 32.13 4.08
C VAL A 247 -19.57 32.68 2.70
N SER A 248 -19.53 34.00 2.51
CA SER A 248 -19.10 34.55 1.21
C SER A 248 -17.62 34.30 0.91
N GLN A 249 -16.80 33.85 1.87
CA GLN A 249 -15.36 33.66 1.63
C GLN A 249 -14.70 32.51 2.42
N VAL A 250 -15.44 31.44 2.72
CA VAL A 250 -14.84 30.31 3.49
C VAL A 250 -13.92 29.45 2.62
N CYS A 251 -14.16 29.37 1.30
CA CYS A 251 -13.36 28.58 0.38
C CYS A 251 -12.90 29.48 -0.77
N SER A 252 -11.60 29.74 -0.89
CA SER A 252 -11.02 30.39 -2.05
C SER A 252 -10.44 29.36 -3.00
N VAL A 253 -10.56 29.62 -4.30
CA VAL A 253 -9.94 28.82 -5.34
C VAL A 253 -9.12 29.73 -6.23
N ARG A 254 -7.84 29.40 -6.35
CA ARG A 254 -6.89 30.15 -7.16
C ARG A 254 -6.33 29.24 -8.23
N LEU A 255 -6.44 29.66 -9.49
CA LEU A 255 -5.75 29.00 -10.59
C LEU A 255 -4.24 29.18 -10.38
N LEU A 256 -3.50 28.07 -10.36
CA LEU A 256 -2.04 28.12 -10.26
C LEU A 256 -1.44 28.66 -11.55
N SER A 257 -0.43 29.52 -11.44
CA SER A 257 0.36 29.96 -12.58
C SER A 257 1.13 28.79 -13.20
N PRO A 258 1.57 28.87 -14.47
CA PRO A 258 2.30 27.77 -15.12
C PRO A 258 3.52 27.26 -14.32
N GLY A 259 4.26 28.16 -13.66
CA GLY A 259 5.39 27.79 -12.80
C GLY A 259 4.98 27.00 -11.55
N GLU A 260 3.85 27.35 -10.94
CA GLU A 260 3.29 26.65 -9.78
C GLU A 260 2.64 25.30 -10.15
N GLN A 261 2.15 25.16 -11.38
CA GLN A 261 1.58 23.90 -11.88
C GLN A 261 2.65 22.81 -12.10
N GLY A 262 3.88 23.20 -12.45
CA GLY A 262 4.97 22.28 -12.77
C GLY A 262 5.23 21.21 -11.69
N PRO A 263 5.40 21.58 -10.41
CA PRO A 263 5.56 20.62 -9.32
C PRO A 263 4.34 19.69 -9.14
N VAL A 264 3.13 20.22 -9.27
CA VAL A 264 1.89 19.42 -9.15
C VAL A 264 1.79 18.40 -10.29
N GLN A 265 2.12 18.81 -11.52
CA GLN A 265 2.11 17.96 -12.70
C GLN A 265 3.20 16.88 -12.64
N SER A 266 4.41 17.26 -12.19
CA SER A 266 5.52 16.33 -11.98
C SER A 266 5.16 15.29 -10.92
N HIS A 267 4.58 15.72 -9.79
CA HIS A 267 4.11 14.82 -8.75
C HIS A 267 3.04 13.86 -9.31
N PHE A 268 2.01 14.37 -9.97
CA PHE A 268 0.96 13.56 -10.60
C PHE A 268 1.50 12.50 -11.56
N SER A 269 2.40 12.90 -12.45
CA SER A 269 2.99 12.02 -13.47
C SER A 269 3.90 10.97 -12.86
N SER A 270 4.71 11.34 -11.85
CA SER A 270 5.58 10.41 -11.13
C SER A 270 4.81 9.32 -10.38
N GLN A 271 3.58 9.62 -9.94
CA GLN A 271 2.71 8.70 -9.21
C GLN A 271 1.78 7.89 -10.13
N TRP A 272 1.85 8.09 -11.44
CA TRP A 272 1.08 7.33 -12.42
C TRP A 272 1.68 5.92 -12.59
N ALA A 273 0.86 4.89 -12.37
CA ALA A 273 1.34 3.51 -12.37
C ALA A 273 1.66 3.02 -13.79
N LYS A 274 2.78 2.30 -13.93
CA LYS A 274 3.14 1.60 -15.16
C LYS A 274 2.05 0.58 -15.51
N GLY A 275 1.61 0.56 -16.77
CA GLY A 275 0.58 -0.37 -17.27
C GLY A 275 -0.87 0.12 -17.16
N LYS A 276 -1.14 1.32 -16.62
CA LYS A 276 -2.48 1.94 -16.59
C LYS A 276 -2.84 2.75 -17.84
N GLY A 277 -2.09 2.57 -18.93
CA GLY A 277 -2.19 3.37 -20.15
C GLY A 277 -1.43 4.70 -20.05
N ALA A 278 -1.63 5.57 -21.05
CA ALA A 278 -1.03 6.89 -21.09
C ALA A 278 -1.45 7.73 -19.86
N CYS A 279 -0.49 8.45 -19.28
CA CYS A 279 -0.78 9.39 -18.21
C CYS A 279 -1.64 10.54 -18.76
N PRO A 280 -2.78 10.88 -18.14
CA PRO A 280 -3.58 12.03 -18.54
C PRO A 280 -2.78 13.32 -18.46
N THR A 281 -3.02 14.23 -19.40
CA THR A 281 -2.48 15.58 -19.37
C THR A 281 -3.28 16.41 -18.36
N ILE A 282 -2.57 17.13 -17.50
CA ILE A 282 -3.17 18.13 -16.61
C ILE A 282 -3.39 19.40 -17.43
N THR A 283 -4.64 19.83 -17.56
CA THR A 283 -5.00 21.08 -18.27
C THR A 283 -4.82 22.30 -17.38
N CYS A 284 -5.09 22.17 -16.09
CA CYS A 284 -4.89 23.21 -15.08
C CYS A 284 -4.84 22.60 -13.68
N ALA A 285 -4.28 23.33 -12.72
CA ALA A 285 -4.33 23.00 -11.30
C ALA A 285 -4.79 24.20 -10.49
N PHE A 286 -5.55 23.92 -9.44
CA PHE A 286 -6.10 24.93 -8.55
C PHE A 286 -5.56 24.72 -7.14
N GLU A 287 -5.21 25.82 -6.48
CA GLU A 287 -5.06 25.88 -5.04
C GLU A 287 -6.43 26.15 -4.41
N ILE A 288 -6.79 25.34 -3.42
CA ILE A 288 -8.04 25.47 -2.67
C ILE A 288 -7.65 25.80 -1.24
N THR A 289 -8.03 26.98 -0.74
CA THR A 289 -7.85 27.33 0.67
C THR A 289 -9.19 27.43 1.35
N ASN A 290 -9.27 26.93 2.59
CA ASN A 290 -10.48 27.03 3.38
C ASN A 290 -10.13 27.16 4.86
N GLN A 291 -10.27 28.38 5.40
CA GLN A 291 -9.80 28.72 6.74
C GLN A 291 -10.50 27.89 7.82
N GLN A 292 -11.79 27.59 7.67
CA GLN A 292 -12.52 26.76 8.63
C GLN A 292 -12.00 25.31 8.64
N LEU A 293 -11.71 24.74 7.46
CA LEU A 293 -11.12 23.41 7.37
C LEU A 293 -9.70 23.38 7.91
N GLU A 294 -8.92 24.44 7.68
CA GLU A 294 -7.57 24.59 8.21
C GLU A 294 -7.56 24.71 9.74
N THR A 295 -8.49 25.47 10.33
CA THR A 295 -8.65 25.51 11.80
C THR A 295 -8.96 24.12 12.35
N ARG A 296 -9.93 23.41 11.77
CA ARG A 296 -10.29 22.04 12.19
C ARG A 296 -9.12 21.06 12.05
N TRP A 297 -8.36 21.20 10.97
CA TRP A 297 -7.16 20.42 10.72
C TRP A 297 -6.08 20.68 11.79
N ASN A 298 -5.81 21.94 12.10
CA ASN A 298 -4.83 22.32 13.12
C ASN A 298 -5.26 21.84 14.52
N THR A 299 -6.55 21.96 14.87
CA THR A 299 -7.09 21.38 16.11
C THR A 299 -6.87 19.87 16.17
N TYR A 300 -7.19 19.16 15.08
CA TYR A 300 -6.95 17.71 15.02
C TYR A 300 -5.47 17.37 15.12
N LYS A 301 -4.60 18.09 14.41
CA LYS A 301 -3.14 17.92 14.48
C LYS A 301 -2.61 18.06 15.91
N GLN A 302 -3.08 19.06 16.65
CA GLN A 302 -2.71 19.30 18.05
C GLN A 302 -3.21 18.19 19.00
N SER A 303 -4.35 17.55 18.68
CA SER A 303 -4.88 16.44 19.48
C SER A 303 -4.10 15.13 19.34
N LEU A 304 -3.28 14.99 18.30
CA LEU A 304 -2.48 13.78 18.07
C LEU A 304 -1.19 13.79 18.90
N PRO A 305 -0.74 12.62 19.41
CA PRO A 305 0.57 12.49 20.04
C PRO A 305 1.68 13.02 19.12
N ARG A 306 2.72 13.65 19.68
CA ARG A 306 3.81 14.29 18.89
C ARG A 306 4.40 13.37 17.81
N GLY A 307 4.55 12.08 18.09
CA GLY A 307 5.06 11.08 17.12
C GLY A 307 4.07 10.66 16.00
N SER A 308 2.81 11.10 16.05
CA SER A 308 1.75 10.76 15.08
C SER A 308 1.38 11.90 14.13
N GLN A 309 2.09 13.03 14.17
CA GLN A 309 1.81 14.23 13.37
C GLN A 309 2.47 14.23 11.97
N CYS A 310 2.72 13.06 11.40
CA CYS A 310 3.30 12.94 10.06
C CYS A 310 2.27 13.31 8.99
N VAL A 311 2.53 14.39 8.24
CA VAL A 311 1.70 14.84 7.12
C VAL A 311 2.15 14.11 5.85
N GLU A 312 1.19 13.53 5.14
CA GLU A 312 1.42 12.77 3.91
C GLU A 312 0.52 13.29 2.79
N LYS A 313 1.01 13.34 1.55
CA LYS A 313 0.21 13.76 0.39
C LYS A 313 -0.46 12.56 -0.27
N TYR A 314 -1.75 12.67 -0.50
CA TYR A 314 -2.54 11.63 -1.16
C TYR A 314 -3.51 12.22 -2.17
N TYR A 315 -3.89 11.38 -3.13
CA TYR A 315 -4.94 11.68 -4.09
C TYR A 315 -6.30 11.20 -3.59
N HIS A 316 -7.35 11.93 -3.95
CA HIS A 316 -8.74 11.51 -3.82
C HIS A 316 -9.50 11.76 -5.13
N GLY A 317 -10.04 10.68 -5.72
CA GLY A 317 -10.90 10.76 -6.89
C GLY A 317 -12.37 10.90 -6.50
N THR A 318 -13.06 11.88 -7.05
CA THR A 318 -14.50 12.10 -6.79
C THR A 318 -15.22 12.63 -8.04
N LYS A 319 -16.50 12.96 -7.91
CA LYS A 319 -17.32 13.48 -9.00
C LYS A 319 -17.11 14.99 -9.17
N LEU A 320 -16.83 15.42 -10.39
CA LEU A 320 -16.97 16.79 -10.85
C LEU A 320 -18.30 16.89 -11.60
N LYS A 321 -19.10 17.92 -11.29
CA LYS A 321 -20.40 18.19 -11.94
C LYS A 321 -20.47 19.57 -12.61
N CYS A 322 -19.48 20.41 -12.39
CA CYS A 322 -19.42 21.76 -12.92
C CYS A 322 -18.16 21.96 -13.75
N ASP A 323 -18.18 22.99 -14.56
CA ASP A 323 -16.99 23.47 -15.25
C ASP A 323 -16.20 24.43 -14.35
N ILE A 324 -15.46 23.85 -13.40
CA ILE A 324 -14.64 24.64 -12.47
C ILE A 324 -13.53 25.40 -13.18
N VAL A 325 -13.14 24.96 -14.38
CA VAL A 325 -12.08 25.61 -15.18
C VAL A 325 -12.54 26.99 -15.63
N ASN A 326 -13.73 27.06 -16.21
CA ASN A 326 -14.30 28.32 -16.68
C ASN A 326 -14.92 29.15 -15.57
N ALA A 327 -15.52 28.51 -14.55
CA ALA A 327 -16.15 29.23 -13.45
C ALA A 327 -15.14 29.89 -12.49
N GLY A 328 -13.92 29.36 -12.40
CA GLY A 328 -12.87 29.81 -11.46
C GLY A 328 -13.20 29.58 -9.98
N ASN A 329 -14.41 29.15 -9.64
CA ASN A 329 -14.90 28.99 -8.27
C ASN A 329 -15.71 27.69 -8.08
N PRO A 330 -15.75 27.12 -6.87
CA PRO A 330 -16.57 25.96 -6.55
C PRO A 330 -18.07 26.24 -6.72
N CYS A 331 -18.78 25.43 -7.50
CA CYS A 331 -20.23 25.56 -7.69
C CYS A 331 -21.04 25.28 -6.40
N ASN A 332 -22.32 25.67 -6.39
CA ASN A 332 -23.23 25.44 -5.25
C ASN A 332 -23.95 24.07 -5.29
N ASP A 333 -23.66 23.22 -6.29
CA ASP A 333 -24.24 21.88 -6.35
C ASP A 333 -23.64 20.98 -5.25
N ASN A 334 -24.47 20.59 -4.29
CA ASN A 334 -24.12 19.71 -3.18
C ASN A 334 -23.73 18.28 -3.61
N ASP A 335 -24.00 17.89 -4.85
CA ASP A 335 -23.57 16.62 -5.42
C ASP A 335 -22.27 16.72 -6.23
N CYS A 336 -21.73 17.93 -6.42
CA CYS A 336 -20.40 18.10 -6.99
C CYS A 336 -19.38 17.73 -5.90
N GLY A 337 -18.82 16.52 -5.97
CA GLY A 337 -17.89 16.00 -4.96
C GLY A 337 -16.65 16.87 -4.78
N ILE A 338 -16.08 17.41 -5.87
CA ILE A 338 -14.93 18.34 -5.78
C ILE A 338 -15.33 19.59 -5.01
N CYS A 339 -16.33 20.34 -5.49
CA CYS A 339 -16.73 21.60 -4.89
C CYS A 339 -17.27 21.44 -3.47
N GLY A 340 -18.04 20.37 -3.22
CA GLY A 340 -18.59 20.06 -1.91
C GLY A 340 -17.51 19.73 -0.90
N ILE A 341 -16.51 18.92 -1.27
CA ILE A 341 -15.37 18.64 -0.39
C ILE A 341 -14.51 19.89 -0.18
N SER A 342 -14.29 20.73 -1.20
CA SER A 342 -13.57 21.99 -1.04
C SER A 342 -14.24 22.95 -0.05
N LYS A 343 -15.58 23.08 -0.13
CA LYS A 343 -16.34 24.01 0.73
C LYS A 343 -16.52 23.49 2.16
N PHE A 344 -16.84 22.21 2.29
CA PHE A 344 -17.32 21.65 3.56
C PHE A 344 -16.34 20.63 4.14
N GLY A 345 -15.32 20.20 3.40
CA GLY A 345 -14.38 19.17 3.81
C GLY A 345 -14.92 17.76 3.60
N MET A 346 -14.27 16.80 4.24
CA MET A 346 -14.55 15.36 4.09
C MET A 346 -15.80 14.94 4.90
N PHE A 347 -16.97 15.47 4.55
CA PHE A 347 -18.25 15.10 5.17
C PHE A 347 -18.80 13.77 4.64
N ARG A 348 -19.41 12.97 5.53
CA ARG A 348 -19.99 11.66 5.22
C ARG A 348 -20.95 11.66 4.01
N LYS A 349 -21.63 12.77 3.73
CA LYS A 349 -22.53 12.91 2.55
C LYS A 349 -21.79 12.76 1.21
N PHE A 350 -20.49 13.04 1.16
CA PHE A 350 -19.65 12.91 -0.02
C PHE A 350 -18.99 11.55 -0.18
N ILE A 351 -19.14 10.65 0.82
CA ILE A 351 -18.74 9.26 0.66
C ILE A 351 -19.71 8.61 -0.32
N ARG A 352 -19.16 8.07 -1.42
CA ARG A 352 -19.97 7.37 -2.42
C ARG A 352 -20.73 6.22 -1.77
N ARG A 353 -22.05 6.19 -2.00
CA ARG A 353 -22.95 5.12 -1.51
C ARG A 353 -22.75 3.77 -2.19
N ASN A 354 -21.92 3.69 -3.24
CA ASN A 354 -21.65 2.43 -3.91
C ASN A 354 -20.68 1.57 -3.06
N ILE A 355 -21.27 0.85 -2.11
CA ILE A 355 -20.60 -0.04 -1.14
C ILE A 355 -19.79 -1.17 -1.79
N ASN A 356 -20.07 -1.54 -3.05
CA ASN A 356 -19.41 -2.67 -3.69
C ASN A 356 -17.91 -2.45 -3.92
N PHE A 357 -17.45 -1.19 -3.87
CA PHE A 357 -16.04 -0.84 -4.01
C PHE A 357 -15.36 -0.47 -2.68
N GLN A 358 -16.10 -0.49 -1.57
CA GLN A 358 -15.60 -0.13 -0.25
C GLN A 358 -14.88 -1.30 0.42
N ARG A 359 -13.78 -1.75 -0.19
CA ARG A 359 -13.00 -2.92 0.25
C ARG A 359 -12.51 -2.85 1.69
N PHE A 360 -12.34 -1.66 2.23
CA PHE A 360 -11.79 -1.40 3.56
C PHE A 360 -12.78 -0.63 4.43
N GLY A 361 -14.07 -0.84 4.17
CA GLY A 361 -15.15 -0.26 4.95
C GLY A 361 -15.66 1.08 4.46
N HIS A 362 -16.59 1.64 5.21
CA HIS A 362 -17.28 2.87 4.86
C HIS A 362 -16.45 4.11 5.26
N GLY A 363 -15.78 4.72 4.29
CA GLY A 363 -14.90 5.87 4.54
C GLY A 363 -14.51 6.65 3.29
N PHE A 364 -13.70 7.69 3.48
CA PHE A 364 -12.98 8.34 2.39
C PHE A 364 -11.76 7.51 2.01
N TYR A 365 -11.59 7.30 0.70
CA TYR A 365 -10.48 6.53 0.16
C TYR A 365 -9.45 7.47 -0.44
N PHE A 366 -8.22 7.28 -0.03
CA PHE A 366 -7.06 8.01 -0.48
C PHE A 366 -6.04 7.03 -1.07
N ALA A 367 -5.29 7.46 -2.07
CA ALA A 367 -4.20 6.66 -2.63
C ALA A 367 -2.97 7.53 -2.91
N PRO A 368 -1.76 7.01 -2.66
CA PRO A 368 -0.55 7.76 -2.99
C PRO A 368 -0.36 7.85 -4.51
N ASN A 369 -0.97 6.92 -5.26
CA ASN A 369 -0.89 6.86 -6.72
C ASN A 369 -2.07 7.58 -7.39
N SER A 370 -1.78 8.56 -8.23
CA SER A 370 -2.75 9.30 -9.05
C SER A 370 -3.59 8.37 -9.92
N SER A 371 -2.95 7.40 -10.58
CA SER A 371 -3.60 6.38 -11.43
C SER A 371 -4.67 5.55 -10.73
N LYS A 372 -4.52 5.28 -9.42
CA LYS A 372 -5.54 4.52 -8.67
C LYS A 372 -6.76 5.40 -8.39
N CYS A 373 -6.55 6.67 -8.07
CA CYS A 373 -7.64 7.61 -7.84
C CYS A 373 -8.36 8.00 -9.13
N HIS A 374 -7.69 7.94 -10.28
CA HIS A 374 -8.28 8.24 -11.58
C HIS A 374 -9.52 7.38 -11.87
N ASP A 375 -9.48 6.09 -11.54
CA ASP A 375 -10.60 5.14 -11.72
C ASP A 375 -11.87 5.57 -10.95
N TYR A 376 -11.73 6.44 -9.94
CA TYR A 376 -12.85 6.95 -9.13
C TYR A 376 -13.32 8.36 -9.54
N THR A 377 -12.60 9.01 -10.45
CA THR A 377 -13.00 10.32 -10.96
C THR A 377 -14.18 10.19 -11.90
N GLN A 378 -15.13 11.11 -11.79
CA GLN A 378 -16.20 11.30 -12.78
C GLN A 378 -16.17 12.75 -13.22
N GLY A 379 -16.23 12.98 -14.52
CA GLY A 379 -16.07 14.29 -15.12
C GLY A 379 -17.36 14.85 -15.71
N VAL A 380 -17.27 16.10 -16.17
CA VAL A 380 -18.24 16.73 -17.07
C VAL A 380 -17.50 17.07 -18.36
N GLN A 381 -18.15 16.79 -19.50
CA GLN A 381 -17.55 16.95 -20.83
C GLN A 381 -16.21 16.18 -20.94
N THR A 382 -15.14 16.87 -21.31
CA THR A 382 -13.78 16.33 -21.52
C THR A 382 -12.91 16.38 -20.25
N HIS A 383 -13.38 17.00 -19.17
CA HIS A 383 -12.57 17.24 -17.97
C HIS A 383 -12.95 16.33 -16.81
N ARG A 384 -11.93 15.84 -16.10
CA ARG A 384 -12.05 15.17 -14.80
C ARG A 384 -11.20 15.93 -13.79
N ALA A 385 -11.61 15.90 -12.54
CA ALA A 385 -10.85 16.52 -11.46
C ALA A 385 -10.56 15.50 -10.34
N MET A 386 -9.46 15.75 -9.65
CA MET A 386 -8.95 14.96 -8.54
C MET A 386 -8.40 15.92 -7.49
N LEU A 387 -8.54 15.57 -6.21
CA LEU A 387 -7.93 16.35 -5.14
C LEU A 387 -6.56 15.76 -4.81
N LEU A 388 -5.54 16.61 -4.71
CA LEU A 388 -4.29 16.30 -4.02
C LEU A 388 -4.38 16.92 -2.63
N VAL A 389 -4.34 16.10 -1.59
CA VAL A 389 -4.70 16.49 -0.22
C VAL A 389 -3.55 16.14 0.71
N GLU A 390 -3.24 17.03 1.63
CA GLU A 390 -2.38 16.73 2.78
C GLU A 390 -3.21 16.00 3.85
N ILE A 391 -2.74 14.85 4.31
CA ILE A 391 -3.45 13.97 5.24
C ILE A 391 -2.58 13.68 6.46
N LEU A 392 -3.18 13.77 7.64
CA LEU A 392 -2.64 13.33 8.92
C LEU A 392 -3.32 12.01 9.28
N PRO A 393 -2.76 10.87 8.84
CA PRO A 393 -3.41 9.58 9.06
C PRO A 393 -3.42 9.15 10.53
N GLY A 394 -2.63 9.80 11.39
CA GLY A 394 -2.43 9.39 12.78
C GLY A 394 -1.93 7.95 12.89
N LYS A 395 -2.33 7.25 13.95
CA LYS A 395 -2.07 5.81 14.09
C LYS A 395 -2.89 4.99 13.08
N LYS A 396 -2.21 4.34 12.13
CA LYS A 396 -2.81 3.52 11.05
C LYS A 396 -3.10 2.10 11.53
N HIS A 397 -4.27 1.57 11.23
CA HIS A 397 -4.58 0.13 11.31
C HIS A 397 -4.35 -0.53 9.95
N THR A 398 -3.33 -1.38 9.83
CA THR A 398 -3.01 -2.02 8.54
C THR A 398 -3.82 -3.29 8.34
N ILE A 399 -4.56 -3.38 7.24
CA ILE A 399 -5.30 -4.59 6.84
C ILE A 399 -4.78 -5.14 5.52
N LEU A 400 -4.71 -6.47 5.43
CA LEU A 400 -4.23 -7.22 4.27
C LEU A 400 -5.37 -7.78 3.42
N SER A 401 -6.52 -8.04 4.05
CA SER A 401 -7.74 -8.54 3.44
C SER A 401 -8.79 -7.44 3.34
N ASN A 402 -9.74 -7.60 2.42
CA ASN A 402 -10.91 -6.74 2.37
C ASN A 402 -11.74 -6.92 3.65
N ASP A 403 -12.16 -5.83 4.26
CA ASP A 403 -13.17 -5.79 5.31
C ASP A 403 -14.20 -4.71 4.97
N VAL A 404 -15.23 -5.13 4.25
CA VAL A 404 -16.33 -4.24 3.83
C VAL A 404 -17.26 -3.86 4.98
N LYS A 405 -17.18 -4.53 6.13
CA LYS A 405 -18.06 -4.29 7.29
C LYS A 405 -17.53 -3.19 8.20
N LEU A 406 -16.25 -2.81 8.04
CA LEU A 406 -15.61 -1.79 8.84
C LEU A 406 -16.33 -0.43 8.66
N THR A 407 -16.80 0.18 9.74
CA THR A 407 -17.48 1.49 9.68
C THR A 407 -16.65 2.62 10.29
N ASN A 408 -15.61 2.27 11.05
CA ASN A 408 -14.65 3.16 11.69
C ASN A 408 -13.30 2.43 11.78
N PRO A 409 -12.16 3.14 11.90
CA PRO A 409 -10.91 2.53 12.33
C PRO A 409 -11.10 1.77 13.67
N PRO A 410 -10.37 0.67 13.90
CA PRO A 410 -10.37 0.00 15.21
C PRO A 410 -9.93 0.91 16.36
N ASP A 411 -10.30 0.55 17.59
CA ASP A 411 -10.01 1.34 18.77
C ASP A 411 -8.52 1.66 18.91
N GLY A 412 -8.23 2.93 19.22
CA GLY A 412 -6.86 3.44 19.31
C GLY A 412 -6.17 3.65 17.96
N CYS A 413 -6.87 3.49 16.83
CA CYS A 413 -6.41 3.89 15.50
C CYS A 413 -7.25 5.06 14.97
N HIS A 414 -6.66 5.85 14.08
CA HIS A 414 -7.30 7.03 13.48
C HIS A 414 -7.63 6.82 12.00
N SER A 415 -6.99 5.83 11.37
CA SER A 415 -7.17 5.51 9.96
C SER A 415 -6.96 4.01 9.70
N VAL A 416 -7.43 3.57 8.55
CA VAL A 416 -7.26 2.19 8.06
C VAL A 416 -6.40 2.24 6.82
N PHE A 417 -5.34 1.44 6.79
CA PHE A 417 -4.41 1.37 5.69
C PHE A 417 -4.52 0.00 5.01
N GLY A 418 -5.16 -0.01 3.84
CA GLY A 418 -5.24 -1.20 3.01
C GLY A 418 -3.91 -1.46 2.31
N LYS A 419 -3.08 -2.32 2.88
CA LYS A 419 -1.87 -2.80 2.20
C LYS A 419 -2.35 -3.86 1.21
N GLN A 420 -2.26 -3.57 -0.10
CA GLN A 420 -2.43 -4.62 -1.09
C GLN A 420 -1.54 -5.77 -0.66
N ALA A 421 -2.13 -6.96 -0.45
CA ALA A 421 -1.35 -8.18 -0.43
C ALA A 421 -0.59 -8.16 -1.75
N LYS A 422 0.70 -7.78 -1.69
CA LYS A 422 1.57 -7.87 -2.87
C LYS A 422 1.38 -9.31 -3.33
N PRO A 423 1.12 -9.58 -4.62
CA PRO A 423 1.15 -10.95 -5.14
C PRO A 423 2.56 -11.46 -4.88
N SER A 424 2.74 -12.12 -3.72
CA SER A 424 3.98 -12.37 -2.98
C SER A 424 5.30 -11.93 -3.64
N THR A 425 5.48 -10.65 -3.97
CA THR A 425 6.77 -10.15 -4.47
C THR A 425 7.44 -9.51 -3.28
N THR A 426 8.04 -10.39 -2.49
CA THR A 426 8.88 -10.10 -1.34
C THR A 426 9.99 -9.17 -1.80
N GLN A 427 9.83 -7.89 -1.48
CA GLN A 427 10.80 -6.88 -1.84
C GLN A 427 12.01 -7.09 -0.93
N SER A 428 13.11 -7.50 -1.53
CA SER A 428 14.44 -7.48 -0.94
C SER A 428 14.74 -6.04 -0.53
N VAL A 429 14.90 -5.79 0.77
CA VAL A 429 15.33 -4.48 1.29
C VAL A 429 16.84 -4.52 1.47
N CYS A 430 17.57 -3.55 0.93
CA CYS A 430 19.00 -3.39 1.22
C CYS A 430 19.15 -2.31 2.29
N GLY A 431 19.50 -2.69 3.51
CA GLY A 431 19.77 -1.75 4.61
C GLY A 431 21.27 -1.45 4.74
N LEU A 432 21.64 -0.21 5.08
CA LEU A 432 23.02 0.11 5.47
C LEU A 432 23.38 -0.55 6.80
N VAL A 433 24.49 -1.28 6.84
CA VAL A 433 24.94 -2.04 8.03
C VAL A 433 25.78 -1.21 9.00
N ASN A 434 25.93 0.10 8.74
CA ASN A 434 26.91 0.96 9.42
C ASN A 434 26.77 1.03 10.96
N ALA A 435 25.62 0.65 11.54
CA ALA A 435 25.38 0.75 12.98
C ALA A 435 25.70 -0.53 13.80
N SER A 436 25.90 -1.72 13.18
CA SER A 436 25.77 -2.99 13.91
C SER A 436 27.07 -3.73 14.26
N GLY A 437 28.25 -3.14 14.06
CA GLY A 437 29.55 -3.84 14.23
C GLY A 437 29.79 -4.99 13.23
N GLN A 438 28.76 -5.44 12.50
CA GLN A 438 28.87 -6.38 11.40
C GLN A 438 29.65 -5.81 10.22
N TYR A 439 29.55 -4.49 10.00
CA TYR A 439 30.35 -3.77 8.99
C TYR A 439 31.85 -4.03 9.19
N GLU A 440 32.38 -3.77 10.38
CA GLU A 440 33.82 -3.97 10.67
C GLU A 440 34.21 -5.45 10.64
N LYS A 441 33.32 -6.36 11.07
CA LYS A 441 33.56 -7.82 10.94
C LYS A 441 33.70 -8.24 9.48
N LEU A 442 32.79 -7.81 8.60
CA LEU A 442 32.83 -8.13 7.17
C LEU A 442 34.01 -7.48 6.47
N LYS A 443 34.33 -6.23 6.80
CA LYS A 443 35.51 -5.53 6.29
C LYS A 443 36.81 -6.25 6.68
N LYS A 444 36.96 -6.63 7.95
CA LYS A 444 38.11 -7.42 8.43
C LYS A 444 38.20 -8.78 7.72
N LYS A 445 37.08 -9.47 7.54
CA LYS A 445 37.02 -10.75 6.81
C LYS A 445 37.41 -10.59 5.34
N PHE A 446 36.91 -9.56 4.67
CA PHE A 446 37.24 -9.24 3.29
C PHE A 446 38.74 -8.98 3.12
N SER A 447 39.33 -8.12 3.96
CA SER A 447 40.76 -7.81 3.91
C SER A 447 41.63 -9.02 4.25
N LYS A 448 41.24 -9.83 5.24
CA LYS A 448 41.98 -11.04 5.63
C LYS A 448 41.98 -12.11 4.53
N SER A 449 40.90 -12.20 3.76
CA SER A 449 40.75 -13.20 2.68
C SER A 449 41.22 -12.69 1.30
N TRP A 450 41.81 -11.48 1.26
CA TRP A 450 42.38 -10.91 0.04
C TRP A 450 43.76 -11.52 -0.25
N CYS A 451 43.96 -12.03 -1.47
CA CYS A 451 45.25 -12.58 -1.88
C CYS A 451 46.24 -11.47 -2.22
N SER A 452 47.41 -11.46 -1.57
CA SER A 452 48.49 -10.49 -1.82
C SER A 452 48.98 -10.47 -3.27
N LYS A 453 48.91 -11.61 -3.97
CA LYS A 453 49.27 -11.71 -5.40
C LYS A 453 48.36 -10.90 -6.33
N LYS A 454 47.19 -10.44 -5.85
CA LYS A 454 46.24 -9.62 -6.61
C LYS A 454 46.46 -8.11 -6.38
N GLY A 455 47.53 -7.73 -5.68
CA GLY A 455 47.85 -6.34 -5.36
C GLY A 455 47.13 -5.84 -4.11
N ASN A 456 47.00 -4.52 -4.01
CA ASN A 456 46.44 -3.85 -2.84
C ASN A 456 44.97 -4.23 -2.62
N VAL A 457 44.57 -4.34 -1.34
CA VAL A 457 43.18 -4.60 -0.96
C VAL A 457 42.32 -3.40 -1.38
N PRO A 458 41.21 -3.59 -2.11
CA PRO A 458 40.31 -2.52 -2.50
C PRO A 458 39.70 -1.82 -1.28
N LYS A 459 39.47 -0.51 -1.40
CA LYS A 459 38.76 0.27 -0.39
C LYS A 459 37.29 -0.11 -0.40
N ILE A 460 36.79 -0.65 0.72
CA ILE A 460 35.36 -0.90 0.90
C ILE A 460 34.65 0.44 1.16
N SER A 461 33.73 0.82 0.29
CA SER A 461 32.96 2.06 0.43
C SER A 461 31.69 1.87 1.26
N HIS A 462 30.98 0.76 1.07
CA HIS A 462 29.69 0.47 1.70
C HIS A 462 29.55 -1.05 1.91
N VAL A 463 28.76 -1.45 2.91
CA VAL A 463 28.26 -2.82 3.10
C VAL A 463 26.75 -2.72 3.29
N LEU A 464 26.01 -3.51 2.51
CA LEU A 464 24.55 -3.50 2.51
C LEU A 464 24.04 -4.88 2.92
N GLU A 465 23.16 -4.94 3.91
CA GLU A 465 22.49 -6.19 4.23
C GLU A 465 21.27 -6.35 3.31
N ILE A 466 21.23 -7.45 2.57
CA ILE A 466 20.04 -7.84 1.84
C ILE A 466 19.13 -8.65 2.76
N VAL A 467 17.97 -8.10 3.05
CA VAL A 467 16.92 -8.80 3.79
C VAL A 467 15.83 -9.22 2.81
N ASN A 468 15.83 -10.50 2.45
CA ASN A 468 14.80 -11.11 1.63
C ASN A 468 14.22 -12.36 2.33
N PRO A 469 13.07 -12.22 3.04
CA PRO A 469 12.46 -13.30 3.80
C PRO A 469 12.18 -14.58 2.99
N LYS A 470 11.92 -14.45 1.68
CA LYS A 470 11.71 -15.62 0.82
C LYS A 470 12.99 -16.39 0.58
N LEU A 471 14.11 -15.70 0.36
CA LEU A 471 15.40 -16.35 0.18
C LEU A 471 15.87 -16.98 1.49
N GLN A 472 15.61 -16.31 2.62
CA GLN A 472 15.85 -16.89 3.94
C GLN A 472 15.04 -18.16 4.15
N GLN A 473 13.72 -18.11 3.92
CA GLN A 473 12.86 -19.30 4.05
C GLN A 473 13.30 -20.44 3.13
N ARG A 474 13.75 -20.15 1.90
CA ARG A 474 14.30 -21.18 1.00
C ARG A 474 15.57 -21.81 1.57
N LEU A 475 16.48 -21.02 2.10
CA LEU A 475 17.69 -21.53 2.77
C LEU A 475 17.31 -22.38 3.99
N ASP A 476 16.42 -21.89 4.85
CA ASP A 476 15.98 -22.59 6.06
C ASP A 476 15.32 -23.94 5.71
N ASN A 477 14.45 -23.95 4.69
CA ASN A 477 13.81 -25.17 4.17
C ASN A 477 14.80 -26.17 3.58
N TYR A 478 15.92 -25.69 3.05
CA TYR A 478 16.96 -26.55 2.51
C TYR A 478 17.83 -27.11 3.62
N VAL A 479 18.24 -26.26 4.57
CA VAL A 479 18.99 -26.65 5.76
C VAL A 479 18.23 -27.69 6.58
N SER A 480 16.90 -27.56 6.72
CA SER A 480 16.08 -28.53 7.45
C SER A 480 15.99 -29.91 6.79
N LYS A 481 16.32 -30.01 5.50
CA LYS A 481 16.34 -31.28 4.75
C LYS A 481 17.72 -31.94 4.72
N LEU A 482 18.78 -31.25 5.13
CA LEU A 482 20.12 -31.83 5.16
C LEU A 482 20.23 -32.85 6.29
N SER A 483 20.52 -34.11 5.94
CA SER A 483 20.83 -35.16 6.90
C SER A 483 22.18 -34.92 7.57
N TRP A 484 22.33 -35.44 8.79
CA TRP A 484 23.60 -35.38 9.52
C TRP A 484 24.71 -36.20 8.84
N PRO A 485 26.00 -35.77 8.91
CA PRO A 485 26.50 -34.59 9.63
C PRO A 485 26.53 -33.32 8.75
N TYR A 486 25.72 -32.32 9.13
CA TYR A 486 25.69 -31.01 8.50
C TYR A 486 26.55 -30.01 9.29
N ASN A 487 27.55 -29.41 8.65
CA ASN A 487 28.52 -28.49 9.29
C ASN A 487 28.02 -27.04 9.42
N GLY A 488 26.73 -26.78 9.19
CA GLY A 488 26.16 -25.45 9.29
C GLY A 488 26.26 -24.62 8.00
N VAL A 489 25.80 -23.38 8.11
CA VAL A 489 25.84 -22.39 7.04
C VAL A 489 27.21 -21.72 7.04
N GLU A 490 27.86 -21.69 5.88
CA GLU A 490 29.17 -21.09 5.67
C GLU A 490 29.06 -19.87 4.78
N GLN A 491 29.99 -18.92 4.93
CA GLN A 491 29.95 -17.67 4.19
C GLN A 491 31.03 -17.59 3.11
N TYR A 492 30.63 -17.36 1.88
CA TYR A 492 31.51 -17.27 0.70
C TYR A 492 31.25 -16.00 -0.11
N TYR A 493 32.23 -15.60 -0.92
CA TYR A 493 32.09 -14.47 -1.84
C TYR A 493 31.59 -14.93 -3.21
N HIS A 494 30.71 -14.14 -3.84
CA HIS A 494 30.29 -14.29 -5.23
C HIS A 494 30.41 -12.95 -5.96
N GLY A 495 31.11 -12.95 -7.10
CA GLY A 495 31.21 -11.76 -7.94
C GLY A 495 30.23 -11.84 -9.11
N THR A 496 29.53 -10.74 -9.37
CA THR A 496 28.58 -10.64 -10.48
C THR A 496 28.51 -9.20 -10.97
N GLN A 497 27.99 -8.99 -12.18
CA GLN A 497 27.79 -7.66 -12.74
C GLN A 497 26.69 -6.88 -12.00
N ILE A 498 26.94 -5.58 -11.81
CA ILE A 498 25.97 -4.57 -11.41
C ILE A 498 25.76 -3.62 -12.59
N LYS A 499 24.51 -3.28 -12.92
CA LYS A 499 24.14 -2.43 -14.07
C LYS A 499 23.25 -1.25 -13.69
N CYS A 500 23.27 -0.88 -12.42
CA CYS A 500 22.53 0.24 -11.86
C CYS A 500 23.31 0.85 -10.71
N ASP A 501 22.96 2.08 -10.35
CA ASP A 501 23.41 2.69 -9.11
C ASP A 501 22.57 2.15 -7.94
N MET A 502 23.01 1.04 -7.33
CA MET A 502 22.32 0.50 -6.15
C MET A 502 22.51 1.39 -4.91
N LEU A 503 23.55 2.22 -4.88
CA LEU A 503 23.87 3.07 -3.74
C LEU A 503 22.99 4.32 -3.68
N GLU A 504 22.54 4.84 -4.83
CA GLU A 504 21.61 5.97 -4.88
C GLU A 504 20.24 5.63 -4.28
N TYR A 505 19.72 4.42 -4.54
CA TYR A 505 18.35 4.06 -4.18
C TYR A 505 18.22 3.10 -3.01
N TYR A 506 19.31 2.43 -2.59
CA TYR A 506 19.30 1.34 -1.60
C TYR A 506 18.25 0.25 -1.87
N GLU A 507 17.79 0.14 -3.12
CA GLU A 507 16.83 -0.87 -3.56
C GLU A 507 17.33 -1.54 -4.83
N PRO A 508 17.21 -2.87 -4.94
CA PRO A 508 17.59 -3.53 -6.17
C PRO A 508 16.69 -3.04 -7.34
N CYS A 509 17.31 -2.67 -8.46
CA CYS A 509 16.62 -2.13 -9.63
C CYS A 509 15.77 -3.20 -10.36
N SER A 510 14.90 -2.78 -11.28
CA SER A 510 14.07 -3.70 -12.09
C SER A 510 14.77 -4.27 -13.34
N LYS A 511 15.99 -3.83 -13.65
CA LYS A 511 16.71 -4.27 -14.86
C LYS A 511 17.00 -5.77 -14.78
N SER A 512 16.52 -6.53 -15.75
CA SER A 512 16.67 -7.99 -15.81
C SER A 512 18.13 -8.44 -15.96
N ASN A 513 19.01 -7.59 -16.48
CA ASN A 513 20.42 -7.85 -16.72
C ASN A 513 21.36 -7.37 -15.59
N CYS A 514 20.81 -6.82 -14.49
CA CYS A 514 21.61 -6.51 -13.31
C CYS A 514 21.74 -7.77 -12.44
N GLY A 515 22.94 -8.35 -12.39
CA GLY A 515 23.20 -9.61 -11.68
C GLY A 515 22.98 -9.49 -10.18
N VAL A 516 23.57 -8.46 -9.55
CA VAL A 516 23.39 -8.15 -8.13
C VAL A 516 21.91 -8.02 -7.80
N CYS A 517 21.19 -7.09 -8.43
CA CYS A 517 19.77 -6.86 -8.17
C CYS A 517 18.89 -8.08 -8.46
N GLY A 518 19.22 -8.85 -9.49
CA GLY A 518 18.53 -10.07 -9.84
C GLY A 518 18.64 -11.12 -8.74
N ILE A 519 19.87 -11.35 -8.26
CA ILE A 519 20.17 -12.29 -7.17
C ILE A 519 19.56 -11.82 -5.87
N SER A 520 19.65 -10.53 -5.51
CA SER A 520 19.02 -9.98 -4.30
C SER A 520 17.51 -10.24 -4.26
N LYS A 521 16.83 -10.08 -5.40
CA LYS A 521 15.36 -10.20 -5.49
C LYS A 521 14.87 -11.63 -5.56
N ARG A 522 15.51 -12.45 -6.40
CA ARG A 522 14.99 -13.77 -6.79
C ARG A 522 15.85 -14.93 -6.29
N GLY A 523 17.03 -14.63 -5.74
CA GLY A 523 18.06 -15.62 -5.45
C GLY A 523 18.88 -15.94 -6.69
N PHE A 524 19.80 -16.88 -6.52
CA PHE A 524 20.44 -17.55 -7.65
C PHE A 524 19.36 -18.26 -8.47
N ASP A 525 19.48 -18.22 -9.81
CA ASP A 525 18.48 -18.73 -10.76
C ASP A 525 19.20 -19.56 -11.82
N PRO A 526 18.95 -20.88 -11.94
CA PRO A 526 19.80 -21.78 -12.73
C PRO A 526 19.73 -21.45 -14.22
N GLN A 527 18.64 -20.78 -14.65
CA GLN A 527 18.47 -20.32 -16.04
C GLN A 527 19.44 -19.18 -16.39
N ARG A 528 20.09 -18.57 -15.39
CA ARG A 528 21.06 -17.48 -15.54
C ARG A 528 22.50 -17.94 -15.41
N ILE A 529 22.73 -19.24 -15.24
CA ILE A 529 24.08 -19.81 -15.31
C ILE A 529 24.56 -19.65 -16.75
N ASN A 530 25.60 -18.83 -16.94
CA ASN A 530 26.21 -18.68 -18.26
C ASN A 530 26.77 -20.03 -18.72
N SER A 531 26.50 -20.43 -19.95
CA SER A 531 27.04 -21.67 -20.56
C SER A 531 28.47 -21.48 -21.08
N SER A 532 29.32 -20.75 -20.34
CA SER A 532 30.69 -20.52 -20.79
C SER A 532 31.50 -21.81 -20.68
N SER A 533 32.33 -22.08 -21.70
CA SER A 533 33.24 -23.23 -21.73
C SER A 533 34.32 -23.19 -20.62
N TRP A 534 34.48 -22.04 -19.95
CA TRP A 534 35.48 -21.81 -18.90
C TRP A 534 35.08 -22.32 -17.52
N GLN A 535 33.95 -23.00 -17.40
CA GLN A 535 33.46 -23.57 -16.16
C GLN A 535 34.22 -24.86 -15.79
N ARG A 536 35.22 -24.71 -14.91
CA ARG A 536 36.13 -25.78 -14.46
C ARG A 536 35.45 -27.03 -13.90
N PHE A 537 34.26 -26.89 -13.32
CA PHE A 537 33.54 -27.96 -12.63
C PHE A 537 32.11 -28.12 -13.14
N GLY A 538 31.86 -27.72 -14.40
CA GLY A 538 30.55 -27.78 -15.03
C GLY A 538 29.62 -26.61 -14.66
N LYS A 539 28.35 -26.71 -15.09
CA LYS A 539 27.36 -25.64 -14.91
C LYS A 539 26.97 -25.50 -13.44
N GLY A 540 27.15 -24.31 -12.90
CA GLY A 540 26.80 -24.01 -11.51
C GLY A 540 27.06 -22.56 -11.12
N PHE A 541 26.66 -22.22 -9.90
CA PHE A 541 27.06 -20.98 -9.26
C PHE A 541 28.40 -21.16 -8.57
N TYR A 542 29.33 -20.25 -8.84
CA TYR A 542 30.68 -20.33 -8.32
C TYR A 542 30.85 -19.37 -7.14
N PHE A 543 31.41 -19.90 -6.06
CA PHE A 543 31.67 -19.16 -4.83
C PHE A 543 33.14 -19.32 -4.46
N ALA A 544 33.72 -18.32 -3.81
CA ALA A 544 35.10 -18.36 -3.36
C ALA A 544 35.20 -18.00 -1.87
N PRO A 545 35.99 -18.73 -1.08
CA PRO A 545 36.29 -18.31 0.29
C PRO A 545 37.17 -17.05 0.32
N ASN A 546 37.89 -16.78 -0.77
CA ASN A 546 38.78 -15.64 -0.92
C ASN A 546 38.10 -14.51 -1.70
N SER A 547 38.02 -13.33 -1.09
CA SER A 547 37.41 -12.13 -1.67
C SER A 547 38.04 -11.75 -3.02
N SER A 548 39.37 -11.82 -3.12
CA SER A 548 40.11 -11.44 -4.32
C SER A 548 39.82 -12.31 -5.54
N LYS A 549 39.33 -13.55 -5.36
CA LYS A 549 38.92 -14.41 -6.48
C LYS A 549 37.58 -13.96 -7.03
N SER A 550 36.63 -13.64 -6.16
CA SER A 550 35.31 -13.15 -6.57
C SER A 550 35.34 -11.72 -7.12
N TYR A 551 36.33 -10.92 -6.74
CA TYR A 551 36.52 -9.54 -7.21
C TYR A 551 36.77 -9.40 -8.73
N ASP A 552 37.23 -10.45 -9.40
CA ASP A 552 37.53 -10.40 -10.84
C ASP A 552 36.28 -10.55 -11.73
N TYR A 553 35.16 -11.03 -11.20
CA TYR A 553 33.94 -11.32 -11.97
C TYR A 553 33.01 -10.12 -12.23
N PRO A 554 32.93 -9.08 -11.38
CA PRO A 554 32.19 -7.86 -11.67
C PRO A 554 32.69 -7.04 -12.88
N ARG A 555 33.73 -7.46 -13.63
CA ARG A 555 34.41 -6.62 -14.64
C ARG A 555 33.46 -6.00 -15.69
N ALA A 556 33.75 -4.73 -15.96
CA ALA A 556 32.94 -3.69 -16.56
C ALA A 556 32.38 -4.02 -17.96
N THR A 557 31.09 -3.74 -18.14
CA THR A 557 30.65 -3.10 -19.38
C THR A 557 31.16 -1.65 -19.30
N HIS A 558 31.92 -1.19 -20.30
CA HIS A 558 32.58 0.13 -20.41
C HIS A 558 31.66 1.38 -20.32
N ASP A 559 30.50 1.30 -19.67
CA ASP A 559 29.62 2.44 -19.43
C ASP A 559 30.05 3.15 -18.14
N ALA A 560 30.20 4.48 -18.25
CA ALA A 560 30.79 5.45 -17.32
C ALA A 560 30.25 5.51 -15.86
N THR A 561 29.48 4.51 -15.41
CA THR A 561 29.10 4.32 -13.99
C THR A 561 30.13 3.50 -13.19
N ASP A 562 31.35 3.33 -13.72
CA ASP A 562 32.50 2.55 -13.19
C ASP A 562 33.01 2.92 -11.78
N LYS A 563 32.27 3.72 -11.00
CA LYS A 563 32.73 4.23 -9.71
C LYS A 563 32.85 3.13 -8.63
N TYR A 564 32.08 2.04 -8.75
CA TYR A 564 32.02 1.00 -7.71
C TYR A 564 31.97 -0.41 -8.29
N HIS A 565 32.72 -1.32 -7.66
CA HIS A 565 32.53 -2.76 -7.82
C HIS A 565 31.61 -3.27 -6.71
N CYS A 566 30.71 -4.19 -7.07
CA CYS A 566 29.84 -4.85 -6.11
C CYS A 566 30.18 -6.34 -6.05
N MET A 567 30.28 -6.87 -4.84
CA MET A 567 30.40 -8.31 -4.58
C MET A 567 29.33 -8.73 -3.60
N LEU A 568 28.99 -10.01 -3.62
CA LEU A 568 28.06 -10.63 -2.70
C LEU A 568 28.84 -11.46 -1.67
N VAL A 569 28.48 -11.39 -0.40
CA VAL A 569 28.86 -12.32 0.68
C VAL A 569 27.67 -13.22 0.98
N CYS A 570 27.71 -14.46 0.51
CA CYS A 570 26.59 -15.39 0.57
C CYS A 570 26.74 -16.37 1.73
N ASP A 571 25.67 -16.55 2.49
CA ASP A 571 25.41 -17.66 3.40
C ASP A 571 24.99 -18.89 2.57
N ILE A 572 25.79 -19.94 2.60
CA ILE A 572 25.66 -21.16 1.78
C ILE A 572 25.64 -22.36 2.70
N ALA A 573 24.71 -23.28 2.46
CA ALA A 573 24.68 -24.59 3.09
C ALA A 573 25.29 -25.62 2.10
N PRO A 574 26.58 -25.96 2.21
CA PRO A 574 27.25 -26.77 1.18
C PRO A 574 26.81 -28.24 1.15
N GLY A 575 26.13 -28.72 2.20
CA GLY A 575 25.82 -30.15 2.34
C GLY A 575 27.09 -31.00 2.36
N CYS A 576 27.06 -32.17 1.71
CA CYS A 576 28.23 -33.02 1.50
C CYS A 576 29.18 -32.39 0.46
N LYS A 577 30.41 -32.09 0.87
CA LYS A 577 31.43 -31.50 0.01
C LYS A 577 32.18 -32.58 -0.76
N TYR A 578 32.26 -32.43 -2.08
CA TYR A 578 33.15 -33.20 -2.94
C TYR A 578 34.39 -32.38 -3.26
N THR A 579 35.56 -32.88 -2.87
CA THR A 579 36.83 -32.19 -3.08
C THR A 579 37.48 -32.70 -4.38
N LEU A 580 37.76 -31.77 -5.29
CA LEU A 580 38.48 -32.04 -6.53
C LEU A 580 39.80 -31.29 -6.54
N TYR A 581 40.84 -31.95 -7.03
CA TYR A 581 42.19 -31.39 -7.11
C TYR A 581 42.57 -30.96 -8.53
N LYS A 582 41.76 -31.30 -9.54
CA LYS A 582 41.97 -30.96 -10.95
C LYS A 582 40.64 -30.49 -11.55
N ASP A 583 40.73 -29.65 -12.57
CA ASP A 583 39.57 -29.22 -13.34
C ASP A 583 38.90 -30.47 -13.97
N ASP A 584 37.58 -30.61 -13.82
CA ASP A 584 36.81 -31.73 -14.36
C ASP A 584 35.45 -31.24 -14.86
N HIS A 585 35.35 -31.04 -16.17
CA HIS A 585 34.13 -30.56 -16.81
C HIS A 585 33.02 -31.62 -16.87
N ARG A 586 33.31 -32.89 -16.56
CA ARG A 586 32.34 -34.00 -16.60
C ARG A 586 31.59 -34.17 -15.28
N LEU A 587 31.90 -33.36 -14.28
CA LEU A 587 31.33 -33.45 -12.94
C LEU A 587 29.80 -33.34 -12.92
N GLU A 588 29.20 -32.64 -13.89
CA GLU A 588 27.74 -32.53 -14.00
C GLU A 588 27.07 -33.90 -14.19
N VAL A 589 27.72 -34.83 -14.89
CA VAL A 589 27.20 -36.19 -15.10
C VAL A 589 27.34 -37.01 -13.81
N LEU A 590 28.51 -36.94 -13.18
CA LEU A 590 28.83 -37.68 -11.96
C LEU A 590 27.96 -37.26 -10.77
N LEU A 591 27.69 -35.96 -10.62
CA LEU A 591 26.81 -35.44 -9.57
C LEU A 591 25.34 -35.79 -9.82
N ARG A 592 24.87 -35.85 -11.08
CA ARG A 592 23.50 -36.30 -11.38
C ARG A 592 23.27 -37.73 -10.92
N ASP A 593 24.25 -38.61 -11.09
CA ASP A 593 24.10 -40.02 -10.71
C ASP A 593 24.14 -40.23 -9.19
N ILE A 594 24.97 -39.46 -8.49
CA ILE A 594 25.03 -39.43 -7.02
C ILE A 594 23.75 -38.82 -6.41
N ILE A 595 23.22 -37.76 -7.02
CA ILE A 595 21.96 -37.13 -6.58
C ILE A 595 20.76 -38.02 -6.86
N ARG A 596 20.79 -38.84 -7.92
CA ARG A 596 19.73 -39.82 -8.22
C ARG A 596 19.74 -41.04 -7.31
N SER A 597 20.92 -41.44 -6.81
CA SER A 597 21.05 -42.61 -5.92
C SER A 597 20.75 -42.31 -4.45
N THR A 598 20.70 -41.03 -4.08
CA THR A 598 20.19 -40.57 -2.78
C THR A 598 18.73 -40.17 -2.96
N GLU A 599 17.79 -40.78 -2.24
CA GLU A 599 16.32 -40.62 -2.41
C GLU A 599 15.78 -39.21 -2.02
N ALA A 600 16.40 -38.13 -2.49
CA ALA A 600 15.94 -36.77 -2.27
C ALA A 600 14.95 -36.35 -3.37
N PRO A 601 13.68 -36.04 -3.04
CA PRO A 601 12.68 -35.67 -4.03
C PRO A 601 12.98 -34.29 -4.61
N ASN A 602 13.27 -34.26 -5.92
CA ASN A 602 13.21 -33.13 -6.86
C ASN A 602 13.92 -31.80 -6.51
N GLY A 603 14.99 -31.50 -7.25
CA GLY A 603 15.32 -30.14 -7.68
C GLY A 603 16.31 -29.36 -6.79
N PHE A 604 17.60 -29.60 -6.98
CA PHE A 604 18.66 -28.74 -6.47
C PHE A 604 18.92 -27.56 -7.42
N GLY A 605 18.15 -26.51 -7.23
CA GLY A 605 18.42 -25.18 -7.75
C GLY A 605 17.95 -24.18 -6.72
N ASP A 606 18.87 -23.34 -6.23
CA ASP A 606 18.62 -22.07 -5.52
C ASP A 606 18.57 -22.11 -3.98
N TYR A 607 19.72 -22.27 -3.33
CA TYR A 607 19.80 -22.11 -1.86
C TYR A 607 21.04 -21.30 -1.47
N GLY A 608 20.84 -20.02 -1.19
CA GLY A 608 21.84 -19.14 -0.58
C GLY A 608 21.21 -17.82 -0.15
N ARG A 609 21.43 -17.42 1.12
CA ARG A 609 21.12 -16.06 1.58
C ARG A 609 22.32 -15.18 1.21
N VAL A 610 22.07 -13.94 0.83
CA VAL A 610 23.13 -13.06 0.31
C VAL A 610 23.19 -11.79 1.15
N GLN A 611 24.37 -11.47 1.67
CA GLN A 611 24.77 -10.16 2.18
C GLN A 611 25.62 -9.48 1.08
N ILE A 612 25.66 -8.15 0.98
CA ILE A 612 26.48 -7.42 -0.04
C ILE A 612 27.63 -6.71 0.66
#